data_AF-A0A2D6UF29-F1
#
_entry.id   AF-A0A2D6UF29-F1
#
_cell.length_a   1.000
_cell.length_b   1.000
_cell.length_c   1.000
_cell.angle_alpha   90.00
_cell.angle_beta   90.00
_cell.angle_gamma   90.00
#
_symmetry.space_group_name_H-M   'P 1'
#
loop_
_entity.id
_entity.type
_entity.pdbx_description
1 polymer ?
#
loop_
_entity_poly.entity_id
_entity_poly.type
_entity_poly.pdbx_seq_one_letter_code
_entity_poly.pdbx_strand_id
1 'polypeptide(L)'
;MKTIQLSTIYIFLGMLSVQPAFSQEAWQLTGKAWSALGNNNFDEVERLANEAVRRWGENARKRNNGLSKLPSTKEAKGYATLNELATIVWLKGEALLKKGDREGALAAYYTVLADFNYGQTWDTKGWYWSPAASCRDRIAELSPKSIKELSLETAPLPAKLQLPGKKGICFTLRKKGEKGSWVDNIPRINATRSYWNYSWGSSRVDAQPENIEFIPMTWGAWGKDGFAKTLQRDVVPQIQSGKAKRLLGFNEPDKKEQANMPYTEALKYWPMLEQLGIPLCSPACANPLSDVDDSTQGVRGTWMRDFMREADKRNYRMDYIGVHWYGGTSPRSFKERMIEVYEAYGRRPLLISEFAVADWGAKSIEQNSHSKESVLKFMKDVLPWMEKQNWIAGYAWFSFGINEAVGTSSTLFDRDGNLTTLGRFYQSVTKENPEGNQDIR
;
A
#
# COMPACT_ATOMS: atom_id res chain seq x y z
N MET A 1 21.38 -100.21 -11.62
CA MET A 1 21.81 -99.35 -10.48
C MET A 1 22.68 -98.24 -11.03
N LYS A 2 22.13 -97.01 -11.17
CA LYS A 2 22.89 -95.81 -11.53
C LYS A 2 22.76 -94.81 -10.39
N THR A 3 23.90 -94.46 -9.83
CA THR A 3 24.06 -93.61 -8.64
C THR A 3 23.80 -92.16 -9.00
N ILE A 4 22.98 -91.49 -8.20
CA ILE A 4 22.59 -90.08 -8.32
C ILE A 4 23.57 -89.26 -7.48
N GLN A 5 24.15 -88.20 -8.05
CA GLN A 5 24.88 -87.17 -7.31
C GLN A 5 24.18 -85.83 -7.53
N LEU A 6 23.70 -85.24 -6.44
CA LEU A 6 22.97 -83.98 -6.37
C LEU A 6 23.88 -82.79 -6.70
N SER A 7 23.42 -81.88 -7.56
CA SER A 7 24.02 -80.57 -7.78
C SER A 7 23.08 -79.48 -7.27
N THR A 8 23.54 -78.75 -6.26
CA THR A 8 22.83 -77.63 -5.63
C THR A 8 22.87 -76.40 -6.55
N ILE A 9 21.70 -75.96 -7.03
CA ILE A 9 21.54 -74.72 -7.80
C ILE A 9 21.22 -73.59 -6.81
N TYR A 10 22.10 -72.58 -6.74
CA TYR A 10 21.83 -71.33 -6.03
C TYR A 10 20.91 -70.45 -6.90
N ILE A 11 19.72 -70.14 -6.39
CA ILE A 11 18.80 -69.16 -6.97
C ILE A 11 19.28 -67.76 -6.56
N PHE A 12 19.75 -66.98 -7.53
CA PHE A 12 20.02 -65.55 -7.34
C PHE A 12 18.68 -64.80 -7.26
N LEU A 13 18.33 -64.34 -6.06
CA LEU A 13 17.20 -63.43 -5.84
C LEU A 13 17.65 -62.02 -6.29
N GLY A 14 17.23 -61.59 -7.48
CA GLY A 14 17.41 -60.21 -7.90
C GLY A 14 16.52 -59.28 -7.07
N MET A 15 17.10 -58.48 -6.18
CA MET A 15 16.41 -57.36 -5.55
C MET A 15 16.05 -56.34 -6.63
N LEU A 16 14.76 -56.26 -6.99
CA LEU A 16 14.20 -55.10 -7.67
C LEU A 16 14.25 -53.92 -6.69
N SER A 17 15.25 -53.06 -6.87
CA SER A 17 15.30 -51.74 -6.25
C SER A 17 14.20 -50.86 -6.87
N VAL A 18 13.04 -50.82 -6.21
CA VAL A 18 12.02 -49.82 -6.48
C VAL A 18 12.60 -48.47 -6.06
N GLN A 19 13.03 -47.66 -7.03
CA GLN A 19 13.28 -46.26 -6.77
C GLN A 19 11.94 -45.60 -6.38
N PRO A 20 11.88 -44.77 -5.32
CA PRO A 20 10.67 -44.05 -5.00
C PRO A 20 10.36 -43.10 -6.14
N ALA A 21 9.18 -43.25 -6.75
CA ALA A 21 8.63 -42.23 -7.63
C ALA A 21 8.56 -40.93 -6.83
N PHE A 22 9.35 -39.92 -7.22
CA PHE A 22 9.29 -38.60 -6.60
C PHE A 22 7.85 -38.08 -6.71
N SER A 23 7.13 -38.04 -5.59
CA SER A 23 5.77 -37.51 -5.55
C SER A 23 5.82 -36.03 -5.93
N GLN A 24 5.11 -35.66 -6.99
CA GLN A 24 5.09 -34.28 -7.46
C GLN A 24 4.57 -33.35 -6.34
N GLU A 25 5.32 -32.32 -5.99
CA GLU A 25 5.01 -31.35 -4.93
C GLU A 25 4.07 -30.24 -5.42
N ALA A 26 3.34 -29.58 -4.50
CA ALA A 26 2.36 -28.54 -4.84
C ALA A 26 2.97 -27.40 -5.69
N TRP A 27 4.17 -26.93 -5.36
CA TRP A 27 4.86 -25.85 -6.08
C TRP A 27 5.14 -26.19 -7.54
N GLN A 28 5.33 -27.47 -7.86
CA GLN A 28 5.57 -27.92 -9.24
C GLN A 28 4.31 -27.79 -10.09
N LEU A 29 3.12 -28.00 -9.51
CA LEU A 29 1.85 -27.76 -10.21
C LEU A 29 1.60 -26.26 -10.37
N THR A 30 1.87 -25.46 -9.34
CA THR A 30 1.73 -24.00 -9.41
C THR A 30 2.65 -23.41 -10.48
N GLY A 31 3.91 -23.84 -10.56
CA GLY A 31 4.84 -23.39 -11.61
C GLY A 31 4.37 -23.76 -13.03
N LYS A 32 3.78 -24.95 -13.21
CA LYS A 32 3.14 -25.35 -14.47
C LYS A 32 1.91 -24.49 -14.78
N ALA A 33 1.10 -24.17 -13.77
CA ALA A 33 -0.09 -23.33 -13.93
C ALA A 33 0.27 -21.90 -14.32
N TRP A 34 1.33 -21.31 -13.73
CA TRP A 34 1.86 -20.02 -14.17
C TRP A 34 2.28 -20.04 -15.64
N SER A 35 3.01 -21.07 -16.05
CA SER A 35 3.47 -21.24 -17.44
C SER A 35 2.28 -21.41 -18.39
N ALA A 36 1.29 -22.21 -18.01
CA ALA A 36 0.07 -22.42 -18.79
C ALA A 36 -0.74 -21.13 -18.94
N LEU A 37 -0.90 -20.35 -17.87
CA LEU A 37 -1.58 -19.05 -17.90
C LEU A 37 -0.88 -18.07 -18.84
N GLY A 38 0.46 -18.00 -18.78
CA GLY A 38 1.28 -17.16 -19.66
C GLY A 38 1.15 -17.53 -21.14
N ASN A 39 0.93 -18.82 -21.44
CA ASN A 39 0.71 -19.34 -22.78
C ASN A 39 -0.77 -19.35 -23.22
N ASN A 40 -1.65 -18.70 -22.45
CA ASN A 40 -3.11 -18.71 -22.66
C ASN A 40 -3.76 -20.12 -22.68
N ASN A 41 -3.12 -21.13 -22.09
CA ASN A 41 -3.67 -22.48 -21.93
C ASN A 41 -4.50 -22.55 -20.64
N PHE A 42 -5.68 -21.93 -20.67
CA PHE A 42 -6.52 -21.75 -19.48
C PHE A 42 -7.12 -23.07 -18.96
N ASP A 43 -7.39 -24.04 -19.83
CA ASP A 43 -7.90 -25.36 -19.43
C ASP A 43 -6.86 -26.15 -18.63
N GLU A 44 -5.58 -26.05 -18.99
CA GLU A 44 -4.50 -26.69 -18.23
C GLU A 44 -4.33 -26.03 -16.85
N VAL A 45 -4.48 -24.71 -16.74
CA VAL A 45 -4.49 -24.02 -15.43
C VAL A 45 -5.58 -24.59 -14.53
N GLU A 46 -6.80 -24.70 -15.07
CA GLU A 46 -7.93 -25.24 -14.33
C GLU A 46 -7.72 -26.71 -13.92
N ARG A 47 -7.20 -27.55 -14.83
CA ARG A 47 -6.90 -28.96 -14.57
C ARG A 47 -5.88 -29.11 -13.43
N LEU A 48 -4.78 -28.35 -13.50
CA LEU A 48 -3.71 -28.34 -12.49
C LEU A 48 -4.20 -27.83 -11.13
N ALA A 49 -5.01 -26.76 -11.11
CA ALA A 49 -5.58 -26.23 -9.88
C ALA A 49 -6.52 -27.25 -9.21
N ASN A 50 -7.41 -27.88 -9.98
CA ASN A 50 -8.30 -28.92 -9.48
C ASN A 50 -7.51 -30.13 -8.95
N GLU A 51 -6.41 -30.50 -9.62
CA GLU A 51 -5.51 -31.55 -9.16
C GLU A 51 -4.82 -31.19 -7.84
N ALA A 52 -4.31 -29.97 -7.71
CA ALA A 52 -3.68 -29.50 -6.48
C ALA A 52 -4.66 -29.47 -5.31
N VAL A 53 -5.87 -28.94 -5.50
CA VAL A 53 -6.92 -28.91 -4.47
C VAL A 53 -7.30 -30.31 -4.01
N ARG A 54 -7.42 -31.28 -4.93
CA ARG A 54 -7.70 -32.69 -4.58
C ARG A 54 -6.60 -33.30 -3.72
N ARG A 55 -5.32 -33.04 -4.03
CA ARG A 55 -4.19 -33.66 -3.34
C ARG A 55 -3.87 -33.02 -2.00
N TRP A 56 -3.96 -31.69 -1.91
CA TRP A 56 -3.44 -30.94 -0.76
C TRP A 56 -4.43 -29.97 -0.11
N GLY A 57 -5.64 -29.80 -0.67
CA GLY A 57 -6.60 -28.80 -0.22
C GLY A 57 -7.04 -28.98 1.23
N GLU A 58 -7.22 -30.22 1.70
CA GLU A 58 -7.61 -30.47 3.11
C GLU A 58 -6.54 -30.00 4.10
N ASN A 59 -5.27 -30.34 3.83
CA ASN A 59 -4.15 -29.95 4.68
C ASN A 59 -3.95 -28.44 4.67
N ALA A 60 -4.05 -27.81 3.49
CA ALA A 60 -3.99 -26.35 3.36
C ALA A 60 -5.11 -25.65 4.14
N ARG A 61 -6.37 -26.13 4.06
CA ARG A 61 -7.51 -25.62 4.85
C ARG A 61 -7.28 -25.72 6.35
N LYS A 62 -6.84 -26.89 6.83
CA LYS A 62 -6.52 -27.09 8.26
C LYS A 62 -5.47 -26.09 8.73
N ARG A 63 -4.44 -25.86 7.90
CA ARG A 63 -3.39 -24.88 8.21
C ARG A 63 -3.92 -23.45 8.21
N ASN A 64 -4.78 -23.10 7.25
CA ASN A 64 -5.43 -21.79 7.17
C ASN A 64 -6.29 -21.50 8.42
N ASN A 65 -7.11 -22.47 8.85
CA ASN A 65 -8.01 -22.31 10.00
C ASN A 65 -7.29 -22.16 11.34
N GLY A 66 -6.01 -22.56 11.42
CA GLY A 66 -5.16 -22.31 12.58
C GLY A 66 -4.59 -20.90 12.67
N LEU A 67 -4.85 -20.04 11.67
CA LEU A 67 -4.32 -18.68 11.59
C LEU A 67 -5.41 -17.65 11.86
N SER A 68 -5.05 -16.58 12.56
CA SER A 68 -5.91 -15.41 12.82
C SER A 68 -5.43 -14.14 12.11
N LYS A 69 -4.24 -14.19 11.52
CA LYS A 69 -3.64 -13.11 10.74
C LYS A 69 -2.67 -13.67 9.71
N LEU A 70 -2.38 -12.88 8.68
CA LEU A 70 -1.38 -13.23 7.67
C LEU A 70 -0.01 -13.42 8.35
N PRO A 71 0.70 -14.55 8.12
CA PRO A 71 2.06 -14.73 8.63
C PRO A 71 3.00 -13.65 8.08
N SER A 72 4.07 -13.29 8.81
CA SER A 72 5.10 -12.41 8.24
C SER A 72 5.82 -13.08 7.07
N THR A 73 6.48 -12.29 6.20
CA THR A 73 7.26 -12.83 5.07
C THR A 73 8.34 -13.83 5.49
N LYS A 74 8.91 -13.68 6.70
CA LYS A 74 9.87 -14.64 7.27
C LYS A 74 9.20 -15.97 7.66
N GLU A 75 7.98 -15.91 8.18
CA GLU A 75 7.20 -17.08 8.61
C GLU A 75 6.51 -17.78 7.43
N ALA A 76 6.25 -17.05 6.33
CA ALA A 76 5.54 -17.53 5.15
C ALA A 76 6.10 -18.86 4.60
N LYS A 77 7.42 -19.07 4.67
CA LYS A 77 8.08 -20.32 4.24
C LYS A 77 7.57 -21.56 4.98
N GLY A 78 7.11 -21.41 6.22
CA GLY A 78 6.51 -22.50 7.02
C GLY A 78 5.10 -22.89 6.58
N TYR A 79 4.52 -22.18 5.61
CA TYR A 79 3.16 -22.38 5.11
C TYR A 79 3.15 -22.73 3.61
N ALA A 80 4.22 -23.36 3.10
CA ALA A 80 4.42 -23.63 1.67
C ALA A 80 3.18 -24.21 0.97
N THR A 81 2.58 -25.29 1.47
CA THR A 81 1.40 -25.89 0.83
C THR A 81 0.18 -24.95 0.82
N LEU A 82 -0.05 -24.19 1.90
CA LEU A 82 -1.13 -23.19 1.94
C LEU A 82 -0.88 -22.08 0.91
N ASN A 83 0.35 -21.60 0.82
CA ASN A 83 0.80 -20.59 -0.13
C ASN A 83 0.57 -21.04 -1.58
N GLU A 84 0.97 -22.27 -1.91
CA GLU A 84 0.77 -22.85 -3.24
C GLU A 84 -0.71 -22.99 -3.58
N LEU A 85 -1.54 -23.44 -2.64
CA LEU A 85 -2.96 -23.64 -2.87
C LEU A 85 -3.72 -22.32 -3.02
N ALA A 86 -3.39 -21.31 -2.22
CA ALA A 86 -3.92 -19.96 -2.40
C ALA A 86 -3.56 -19.41 -3.80
N THR A 87 -2.32 -19.63 -4.24
CA THR A 87 -1.82 -19.16 -5.54
C THR A 87 -2.51 -19.87 -6.71
N ILE A 88 -2.51 -21.21 -6.72
CA ILE A 88 -3.01 -21.97 -7.88
C ILE A 88 -4.53 -21.87 -8.04
N VAL A 89 -5.26 -21.70 -6.94
CA VAL A 89 -6.72 -21.46 -6.98
C VAL A 89 -7.02 -20.04 -7.45
N TRP A 90 -6.19 -19.05 -7.08
CA TRP A 90 -6.26 -17.72 -7.67
C TRP A 90 -5.97 -17.76 -9.20
N LEU A 91 -4.94 -18.49 -9.63
CA LEU A 91 -4.63 -18.67 -11.06
C LEU A 91 -5.80 -19.28 -11.83
N LYS A 92 -6.51 -20.25 -11.24
CA LYS A 92 -7.76 -20.78 -11.81
C LYS A 92 -8.80 -19.70 -12.00
N GLY A 93 -9.00 -18.83 -11.00
CA GLY A 93 -9.91 -17.69 -11.12
C GLY A 93 -9.56 -16.76 -12.29
N GLU A 94 -8.29 -16.39 -12.42
CA GLU A 94 -7.82 -15.55 -13.53
C GLU A 94 -7.99 -16.24 -14.90
N ALA A 95 -7.71 -17.54 -14.99
CA ALA A 95 -7.88 -18.33 -16.20
C ALA A 95 -9.36 -18.41 -16.62
N LEU A 96 -10.26 -18.69 -15.68
CA LEU A 96 -11.71 -18.73 -15.92
C LEU A 96 -12.24 -17.37 -16.36
N LEU A 97 -11.78 -16.28 -15.74
CA LEU A 97 -12.16 -14.93 -16.13
C LEU A 97 -11.73 -14.63 -17.58
N LYS A 98 -10.50 -15.03 -17.96
CA LYS A 98 -10.01 -14.90 -19.34
C LYS A 98 -10.76 -15.77 -20.35
N LYS A 99 -11.31 -16.91 -19.93
CA LYS A 99 -12.23 -17.75 -20.73
C LYS A 99 -13.63 -17.13 -20.88
N GLY A 100 -13.96 -16.08 -20.13
CA GLY A 100 -15.31 -15.50 -20.06
C GLY A 100 -16.22 -16.21 -19.06
N ASP A 101 -15.73 -17.20 -18.31
CA ASP A 101 -16.49 -17.86 -17.24
C ASP A 101 -16.41 -17.03 -15.95
N ARG A 102 -17.27 -16.02 -15.88
CA ARG A 102 -17.35 -15.10 -14.74
C ARG A 102 -17.79 -15.81 -13.45
N GLU A 103 -18.74 -16.73 -13.52
CA GLU A 103 -19.26 -17.42 -12.33
C GLU A 103 -18.22 -18.38 -11.76
N GLY A 104 -17.55 -19.15 -12.61
CA GLY A 104 -16.44 -20.00 -12.22
C GLY A 104 -15.27 -19.21 -11.63
N ALA A 105 -14.95 -18.05 -12.21
CA ALA A 105 -13.94 -17.16 -11.66
C ALA A 105 -14.30 -16.67 -10.25
N LEU A 106 -15.52 -16.17 -10.05
CA LEU A 106 -16.03 -15.77 -8.74
C LEU A 106 -15.97 -16.92 -7.73
N ALA A 107 -16.40 -18.13 -8.11
CA ALA A 107 -16.35 -19.31 -7.25
C ALA A 107 -14.91 -19.65 -6.82
N ALA A 108 -13.95 -19.58 -7.74
CA ALA A 108 -12.54 -19.78 -7.42
C ALA A 108 -12.02 -18.69 -6.47
N TYR A 109 -12.35 -17.43 -6.71
CA TYR A 109 -11.96 -16.33 -5.83
C TYR A 109 -12.53 -16.48 -4.42
N TYR A 110 -13.82 -16.80 -4.28
CA TYR A 110 -14.44 -17.07 -2.98
C TYR A 110 -13.83 -18.29 -2.29
N THR A 111 -13.40 -19.30 -3.04
CA THR A 111 -12.69 -20.46 -2.50
C THR A 111 -11.37 -20.04 -1.87
N VAL A 112 -10.58 -19.17 -2.51
CA VAL A 112 -9.36 -18.62 -1.88
C VAL A 112 -9.70 -17.91 -0.57
N LEU A 113 -10.77 -17.10 -0.54
CA LEU A 113 -11.16 -16.37 0.67
C LEU A 113 -11.65 -17.27 1.80
N ALA A 114 -12.35 -18.35 1.49
CA ALA A 114 -12.89 -19.27 2.48
C ALA A 114 -11.82 -20.24 3.00
N ASP A 115 -11.05 -20.83 2.08
CA ASP A 115 -10.21 -22.00 2.37
C ASP A 115 -8.74 -21.66 2.55
N PHE A 116 -8.26 -20.57 1.92
CA PHE A 116 -6.84 -20.26 1.77
C PHE A 116 -6.48 -18.79 2.02
N ASN A 117 -7.29 -18.08 2.81
CA ASN A 117 -7.22 -16.63 3.03
C ASN A 117 -5.84 -16.12 3.48
N TYR A 118 -5.10 -16.92 4.24
CA TYR A 118 -3.80 -16.55 4.81
C TYR A 118 -2.61 -17.06 4.00
N GLY A 119 -2.83 -17.58 2.79
CA GLY A 119 -1.76 -17.90 1.87
C GLY A 119 -1.06 -16.64 1.35
N GLN A 120 0.24 -16.76 1.10
CA GLN A 120 1.07 -15.74 0.47
C GLN A 120 1.77 -16.35 -0.72
N THR A 121 2.00 -15.57 -1.76
CA THR A 121 2.68 -16.05 -2.95
C THR A 121 3.95 -15.26 -3.18
N TRP A 122 5.03 -15.98 -3.42
CA TRP A 122 6.26 -15.41 -3.95
C TRP A 122 6.22 -15.57 -5.45
N ASP A 123 6.16 -14.48 -6.19
CA ASP A 123 6.22 -14.54 -7.64
C ASP A 123 7.67 -14.49 -8.16
N THR A 124 7.85 -14.79 -9.45
CA THR A 124 9.17 -14.79 -10.11
C THR A 124 9.84 -13.42 -10.16
N LYS A 125 9.13 -12.36 -9.76
CA LYS A 125 9.64 -10.99 -9.66
C LYS A 125 10.14 -10.65 -8.26
N GLY A 126 10.09 -11.59 -7.32
CA GLY A 126 10.62 -11.41 -5.98
C GLY A 126 9.63 -10.84 -4.97
N TRP A 127 8.35 -10.71 -5.34
CA TRP A 127 7.34 -10.05 -4.51
C TRP A 127 6.53 -11.07 -3.71
N TYR A 128 6.30 -10.77 -2.42
CA TYR A 128 5.32 -11.48 -1.61
C TYR A 128 4.00 -10.74 -1.66
N TRP A 129 2.93 -11.39 -2.13
CA TRP A 129 1.58 -10.81 -2.10
C TRP A 129 0.53 -11.81 -1.60
N SER A 130 -0.65 -11.31 -1.26
CA SER A 130 -1.78 -12.13 -0.81
C SER A 130 -2.72 -12.45 -1.98
N PRO A 131 -2.84 -13.74 -2.40
CA PRO A 131 -3.88 -14.16 -3.35
C PRO A 131 -5.29 -13.77 -2.90
N ALA A 132 -5.55 -13.82 -1.60
CA ALA A 132 -6.83 -13.42 -1.04
C ALA A 132 -7.12 -11.92 -1.23
N ALA A 133 -6.14 -11.04 -1.07
CA ALA A 133 -6.32 -9.62 -1.36
C ALA A 133 -6.70 -9.39 -2.83
N SER A 134 -5.96 -10.03 -3.76
CA SER A 134 -6.27 -9.97 -5.20
C SER A 134 -7.66 -10.55 -5.52
N CYS A 135 -8.06 -11.67 -4.90
CA CYS A 135 -9.41 -12.22 -5.03
C CYS A 135 -10.48 -11.22 -4.60
N ARG A 136 -10.27 -10.49 -3.49
CA ARG A 136 -11.25 -9.50 -3.03
C ARG A 136 -11.38 -8.33 -4.00
N ASP A 137 -10.29 -7.90 -4.64
CA ASP A 137 -10.33 -6.89 -5.72
C ASP A 137 -11.09 -7.41 -6.94
N ARG A 138 -10.83 -8.65 -7.37
CA ARG A 138 -11.54 -9.28 -8.48
C ARG A 138 -13.04 -9.45 -8.21
N ILE A 139 -13.40 -9.89 -7.02
CA ILE A 139 -14.80 -9.98 -6.60
C ILE A 139 -15.44 -8.59 -6.60
N ALA A 140 -14.71 -7.56 -6.16
CA ALA A 140 -15.22 -6.20 -6.18
C ALA A 140 -15.54 -5.71 -7.61
N GLU A 141 -14.65 -5.98 -8.56
CA GLU A 141 -14.84 -5.67 -9.97
C GLU A 141 -16.00 -6.46 -10.59
N LEU A 142 -16.09 -7.76 -10.29
CA LEU A 142 -17.00 -8.70 -10.93
C LEU A 142 -18.33 -8.84 -10.21
N SER A 143 -18.54 -8.26 -9.03
CA SER A 143 -19.81 -8.31 -8.33
C SER A 143 -19.98 -7.09 -7.41
N PRO A 144 -20.19 -5.90 -7.99
CA PRO A 144 -20.29 -4.65 -7.21
C PRO A 144 -21.42 -4.69 -6.17
N LYS A 145 -22.51 -5.42 -6.44
CA LYS A 145 -23.67 -5.54 -5.53
C LYS A 145 -23.43 -6.41 -4.30
N SER A 146 -22.41 -7.27 -4.29
CA SER A 146 -22.11 -8.15 -3.15
C SER A 146 -21.09 -7.56 -2.17
N ILE A 147 -20.56 -6.37 -2.44
CA ILE A 147 -19.61 -5.71 -1.55
C ILE A 147 -20.38 -4.87 -0.55
N LYS A 148 -20.14 -5.09 0.75
CA LYS A 148 -20.34 -4.02 1.73
C LYS A 148 -19.32 -2.94 1.38
N GLU A 149 -19.74 -1.84 0.76
CA GLU A 149 -18.85 -0.72 0.44
C GLU A 149 -18.00 -0.43 1.69
N LEU A 150 -16.67 -0.37 1.52
CA LEU A 150 -15.75 -0.03 2.60
C LEU A 150 -15.86 1.48 2.86
N SER A 151 -17.06 1.92 3.23
CA SER A 151 -17.40 3.29 3.58
C SER A 151 -17.96 3.28 4.98
N LEU A 152 -17.50 4.23 5.78
CA LEU A 152 -18.09 4.51 7.09
C LEU A 152 -19.00 5.71 6.91
N GLU A 153 -20.27 5.59 7.31
CA GLU A 153 -21.15 6.73 7.39
C GLU A 153 -20.70 7.64 8.55
N THR A 154 -20.13 8.80 8.20
CA THR A 154 -19.70 9.81 9.17
C THR A 154 -20.29 11.15 8.81
N ALA A 155 -20.56 12.00 9.80
CA ALA A 155 -20.95 13.38 9.55
C ALA A 155 -19.82 14.13 8.80
N PRO A 156 -20.15 15.17 8.01
CA PRO A 156 -19.16 16.04 7.41
C PRO A 156 -18.21 16.63 8.47
N LEU A 157 -16.95 16.87 8.09
CA LEU A 157 -15.97 17.46 9.00
C LEU A 157 -16.42 18.85 9.46
N PRO A 158 -16.09 19.27 10.69
CA PRO A 158 -16.22 20.66 11.11
C PRO A 158 -15.52 21.59 10.12
N ALA A 159 -16.09 22.77 9.83
CA ALA A 159 -15.58 23.70 8.82
C ALA A 159 -14.08 24.05 9.01
N LYS A 160 -13.62 24.21 10.25
CA LYS A 160 -12.20 24.46 10.58
C LYS A 160 -11.24 23.34 10.15
N LEU A 161 -11.77 22.13 9.93
CA LEU A 161 -11.01 20.95 9.53
C LEU A 161 -11.13 20.63 8.02
N GLN A 162 -12.01 21.32 7.31
CA GLN A 162 -12.18 21.12 5.88
C GLN A 162 -11.02 21.77 5.12
N LEU A 163 -10.47 21.05 4.14
CA LEU A 163 -9.58 21.62 3.13
C LEU A 163 -10.40 22.28 2.01
N PRO A 164 -9.83 23.20 1.20
CA PRO A 164 -10.55 23.79 0.07
C PRO A 164 -11.06 22.75 -0.95
N GLY A 165 -10.40 21.59 -0.98
CA GLY A 165 -10.79 20.32 -1.59
C GLY A 165 -9.84 19.22 -1.09
N LYS A 166 -10.22 17.94 -1.20
CA LYS A 166 -9.44 16.84 -0.60
C LYS A 166 -8.13 16.56 -1.35
N LYS A 167 -8.12 16.71 -2.68
CA LYS A 167 -6.94 16.49 -3.52
C LYS A 167 -5.82 17.50 -3.27
N GLY A 168 -4.71 17.02 -2.72
CA GLY A 168 -3.47 17.75 -2.47
C GLY A 168 -2.34 17.37 -3.41
N ILE A 169 -1.13 17.84 -3.15
CA ILE A 169 0.11 17.35 -3.79
C ILE A 169 1.33 17.72 -2.93
N CYS A 170 2.40 16.93 -3.01
CA CYS A 170 3.64 17.19 -2.30
C CYS A 170 4.82 17.33 -3.26
N PHE A 171 5.52 18.45 -3.19
CA PHE A 171 6.75 18.71 -3.95
C PHE A 171 7.66 19.60 -3.12
N THR A 172 8.97 19.35 -3.22
CA THR A 172 9.96 20.23 -2.59
C THR A 172 9.91 21.60 -3.24
N LEU A 173 10.15 22.65 -2.46
CA LEU A 173 10.15 24.04 -2.94
C LEU A 173 11.46 24.70 -2.54
N ARG A 174 12.55 24.06 -2.95
CA ARG A 174 13.91 24.52 -2.66
C ARG A 174 14.22 25.82 -3.40
N LYS A 175 15.36 26.43 -3.05
CA LYS A 175 15.80 27.67 -3.70
C LYS A 175 16.03 27.46 -5.19
N LYS A 176 15.85 28.53 -5.97
CA LYS A 176 16.12 28.53 -7.41
C LYS A 176 17.55 28.04 -7.68
N GLY A 177 17.69 27.09 -8.60
CA GLY A 177 18.96 26.46 -8.97
C GLY A 177 19.27 25.15 -8.23
N GLU A 178 18.50 24.79 -7.19
CA GLU A 178 18.62 23.50 -6.51
C GLU A 178 17.68 22.45 -7.13
N LYS A 179 18.06 21.17 -7.11
CA LYS A 179 17.16 20.09 -7.53
C LYS A 179 15.89 20.08 -6.67
N GLY A 180 14.73 20.21 -7.30
CA GLY A 180 13.44 20.34 -6.60
C GLY A 180 13.16 21.78 -6.17
N SER A 181 13.63 22.75 -6.98
CA SER A 181 13.38 24.16 -6.72
C SER A 181 11.91 24.50 -6.92
N TRP A 182 11.47 25.60 -6.30
CA TRP A 182 10.14 26.14 -6.57
C TRP A 182 9.93 26.51 -8.03
N VAL A 183 10.98 26.89 -8.77
CA VAL A 183 10.87 27.22 -10.21
C VAL A 183 10.42 25.99 -11.00
N ASP A 184 10.96 24.82 -10.66
CA ASP A 184 10.65 23.58 -11.36
C ASP A 184 9.32 22.96 -10.89
N ASN A 185 9.02 23.10 -9.60
CA ASN A 185 7.91 22.37 -8.98
C ASN A 185 6.59 23.16 -8.87
N ILE A 186 6.60 24.51 -8.88
CA ILE A 186 5.35 25.29 -8.95
C ILE A 186 4.55 24.98 -10.23
N PRO A 187 5.16 24.91 -11.43
CA PRO A 187 4.43 24.47 -12.63
C PRO A 187 3.80 23.08 -12.49
N ARG A 188 4.49 22.13 -11.84
CA ARG A 188 3.96 20.79 -11.56
C ARG A 188 2.78 20.82 -10.59
N ILE A 189 2.87 21.59 -9.51
CA ILE A 189 1.78 21.79 -8.55
C ILE A 189 0.54 22.37 -9.26
N ASN A 190 0.73 23.36 -10.14
CA ASN A 190 -0.37 23.93 -10.92
C ASN A 190 -0.97 22.89 -11.88
N ALA A 191 -0.12 22.09 -12.54
CA ALA A 191 -0.56 21.07 -13.47
C ALA A 191 -1.44 19.99 -12.81
N THR A 192 -1.26 19.67 -11.53
CA THR A 192 -2.13 18.69 -10.86
C THR A 192 -3.52 19.23 -10.50
N ARG A 193 -3.74 20.55 -10.57
CA ARG A 193 -4.99 21.20 -10.12
C ARG A 193 -5.36 20.80 -8.69
N SER A 194 -4.37 20.69 -7.82
CA SER A 194 -4.58 20.36 -6.40
C SER A 194 -5.07 21.59 -5.63
N TYR A 195 -5.83 21.35 -4.57
CA TYR A 195 -6.43 22.41 -3.74
C TYR A 195 -5.55 22.82 -2.56
N TRP A 196 -4.57 21.98 -2.23
CA TRP A 196 -3.56 22.26 -1.22
C TRP A 196 -2.24 21.58 -1.57
N ASN A 197 -1.15 22.06 -1.01
CA ASN A 197 0.16 21.44 -1.14
C ASN A 197 1.01 21.62 0.12
N TYR A 198 2.06 20.80 0.23
CA TYR A 198 3.15 21.02 1.19
C TYR A 198 4.50 20.64 0.58
N SER A 199 5.59 20.96 1.27
CA SER A 199 6.95 20.82 0.74
C SER A 199 7.97 20.28 1.74
N TRP A 200 7.51 19.54 2.77
CA TRP A 200 8.29 19.05 3.91
C TRP A 200 8.99 20.14 4.75
N GLY A 201 8.73 21.41 4.45
CA GLY A 201 9.34 22.56 5.10
C GLY A 201 8.31 23.40 5.85
N SER A 202 8.82 24.23 6.75
CA SER A 202 8.03 25.16 7.56
C SER A 202 7.60 26.41 6.79
N SER A 203 8.23 26.70 5.65
CA SER A 203 8.12 27.99 4.97
C SER A 203 7.38 27.91 3.63
N ARG A 204 6.41 28.81 3.44
CA ARG A 204 5.86 29.15 2.12
C ARG A 204 6.89 29.92 1.31
N VAL A 205 6.91 29.72 -0.01
CA VAL A 205 7.64 30.59 -0.95
C VAL A 205 6.67 31.53 -1.64
N ASP A 206 7.12 32.74 -1.98
CA ASP A 206 6.27 33.80 -2.55
C ASP A 206 5.63 33.42 -3.90
N ALA A 207 6.28 32.53 -4.66
CA ALA A 207 5.78 32.06 -5.95
C ALA A 207 4.62 31.03 -5.84
N GLN A 208 4.26 30.58 -4.63
CA GLN A 208 3.14 29.65 -4.49
C GLN A 208 1.80 30.34 -4.84
N PRO A 209 0.88 29.64 -5.53
CA PRO A 209 -0.43 30.20 -5.86
C PRO A 209 -1.26 30.50 -4.61
N GLU A 210 -2.06 31.57 -4.64
CA GLU A 210 -2.93 31.94 -3.52
C GLU A 210 -4.21 31.09 -3.44
N ASN A 211 -4.62 30.47 -4.56
CA ASN A 211 -5.78 29.58 -4.63
C ASN A 211 -5.45 28.12 -4.23
N ILE A 212 -4.20 27.83 -3.89
CA ILE A 212 -3.75 26.53 -3.39
C ILE A 212 -3.28 26.73 -1.95
N GLU A 213 -3.96 26.10 -0.99
CA GLU A 213 -3.60 26.24 0.42
C GLU A 213 -2.24 25.57 0.69
N PHE A 214 -1.30 26.31 1.26
CA PHE A 214 -0.04 25.74 1.71
C PHE A 214 -0.13 25.28 3.16
N ILE A 215 0.24 24.02 3.39
CA ILE A 215 0.31 23.47 4.73
C ILE A 215 1.79 23.37 5.15
N PRO A 216 2.30 24.23 6.04
CA PRO A 216 3.64 24.08 6.56
C PRO A 216 3.81 22.76 7.32
N MET A 217 5.04 22.26 7.37
CA MET A 217 5.42 21.08 8.13
C MET A 217 6.60 21.39 9.04
N THR A 218 6.55 20.89 10.28
CA THR A 218 7.75 20.78 11.12
C THR A 218 8.34 19.39 10.95
N TRP A 219 9.26 19.21 9.99
CA TRP A 219 9.76 17.88 9.61
C TRP A 219 10.31 17.08 10.79
N GLY A 220 11.07 17.72 11.67
CA GLY A 220 11.61 17.15 12.91
C GLY A 220 11.95 18.27 13.91
N ALA A 221 12.43 17.91 15.10
CA ALA A 221 12.82 18.88 16.12
C ALA A 221 14.02 18.40 16.94
N TRP A 222 15.02 19.28 17.09
CA TRP A 222 16.20 19.05 17.94
C TRP A 222 16.57 20.34 18.68
N GLY A 223 16.44 20.33 20.00
CA GLY A 223 16.67 21.49 20.86
C GLY A 223 15.50 22.47 20.89
N LYS A 224 14.95 22.73 22.09
CA LYS A 224 13.76 23.58 22.26
C LYS A 224 13.95 25.00 21.73
N ASP A 225 15.08 25.63 21.99
CA ASP A 225 15.33 27.01 21.55
C ASP A 225 15.42 27.14 20.04
N GLY A 226 16.10 26.19 19.38
CA GLY A 226 16.20 26.15 17.92
C GLY A 226 14.85 25.89 17.27
N PHE A 227 14.06 24.99 17.85
CA PHE A 227 12.71 24.71 17.38
C PHE A 227 11.77 25.92 17.57
N ALA A 228 11.81 26.57 18.74
CA ALA A 228 11.05 27.79 19.01
C ALA A 228 11.38 28.90 18.01
N LYS A 229 12.68 29.13 17.75
CA LYS A 229 13.14 30.11 16.75
C LYS A 229 12.63 29.77 15.35
N THR A 230 12.62 28.49 14.97
CA THR A 230 12.09 28.03 13.68
C THR A 230 10.60 28.32 13.56
N LEU A 231 9.80 28.00 14.59
CA LEU A 231 8.37 28.30 14.60
C LEU A 231 8.10 29.81 14.51
N GLN A 232 8.81 30.62 15.30
CA GLN A 232 8.65 32.08 15.31
C GLN A 232 9.09 32.74 14.00
N ARG A 233 10.15 32.23 13.37
CA ARG A 233 10.65 32.75 12.10
C ARG A 233 9.77 32.35 10.92
N ASP A 234 9.39 31.08 10.85
CA ASP A 234 8.80 30.50 9.65
C ASP A 234 7.27 30.42 9.76
N VAL A 235 6.75 29.83 10.84
CA VAL A 235 5.34 29.41 10.92
C VAL A 235 4.44 30.54 11.43
N VAL A 236 4.81 31.21 12.52
CA VAL A 236 3.99 32.24 13.17
C VAL A 236 3.60 33.38 12.20
N PRO A 237 4.51 33.95 11.38
CA PRO A 237 4.15 35.01 10.44
C PRO A 237 3.15 34.54 9.37
N GLN A 238 3.23 33.27 8.96
CA GLN A 238 2.27 32.70 8.00
C GLN A 238 0.88 32.52 8.63
N ILE A 239 0.81 32.17 9.91
CA ILE A 239 -0.46 32.11 10.64
C ILE A 239 -1.07 33.50 10.77
N GLN A 240 -0.27 34.49 11.21
CA GLN A 240 -0.72 35.87 11.41
C GLN A 240 -1.21 36.53 10.12
N SER A 241 -0.60 36.20 8.98
CA SER A 241 -1.02 36.68 7.65
C SER A 241 -2.16 35.86 7.03
N GLY A 242 -2.65 34.81 7.70
CA GLY A 242 -3.70 33.93 7.19
C GLY A 242 -3.25 32.96 6.09
N LYS A 243 -1.95 32.92 5.76
CA LYS A 243 -1.35 32.04 4.75
C LYS A 243 -1.21 30.60 5.22
N ALA A 244 -1.06 30.37 6.52
CA ALA A 244 -1.05 29.03 7.13
C ALA A 244 -2.27 28.87 8.04
N LYS A 245 -3.15 27.91 7.70
CA LYS A 245 -4.39 27.64 8.45
C LYS A 245 -4.34 26.35 9.25
N ARG A 246 -3.34 25.49 9.00
CA ARG A 246 -3.11 24.21 9.67
C ARG A 246 -1.63 23.83 9.54
N LEU A 247 -1.17 22.89 10.37
CA LEU A 247 0.23 22.47 10.42
C LEU A 247 0.36 20.95 10.37
N LEU A 248 1.31 20.44 9.57
CA LEU A 248 1.76 19.06 9.60
C LEU A 248 2.83 18.86 10.68
N GLY A 249 2.67 17.81 11.48
CA GLY A 249 3.64 17.38 12.48
C GLY A 249 4.91 16.76 11.87
N PHE A 250 5.61 15.97 12.68
CA PHE A 250 6.90 15.37 12.30
C PHE A 250 6.76 14.30 11.20
N ASN A 251 7.75 14.25 10.31
CA ASN A 251 7.78 13.37 9.14
C ASN A 251 8.53 12.06 9.44
N GLU A 252 7.82 10.94 9.41
CA GLU A 252 8.35 9.59 9.63
C GLU A 252 9.35 9.51 10.80
N PRO A 253 8.97 9.98 12.01
CA PRO A 253 9.89 9.98 13.16
C PRO A 253 10.31 8.57 13.60
N ASP A 254 9.58 7.54 13.16
CA ASP A 254 9.83 6.12 13.35
C ASP A 254 10.89 5.53 12.39
N LYS A 255 11.35 6.32 11.41
CA LYS A 255 12.32 5.88 10.39
C LYS A 255 13.66 6.58 10.56
N LYS A 256 14.75 5.80 10.52
CA LYS A 256 16.12 6.26 10.84
C LYS A 256 16.64 7.31 9.84
N GLU A 257 16.25 7.19 8.58
CA GLU A 257 16.66 8.08 7.49
C GLU A 257 15.79 9.35 7.41
N GLN A 258 14.81 9.50 8.30
CA GLN A 258 13.85 10.60 8.33
C GLN A 258 14.02 11.38 9.64
N ALA A 259 12.93 11.89 10.25
CA ALA A 259 13.05 12.70 11.47
C ALA A 259 13.76 11.95 12.60
N ASN A 260 13.63 10.61 12.64
CA ASN A 260 14.37 9.73 13.54
C ASN A 260 14.35 10.22 15.00
N MET A 261 13.14 10.36 15.53
CA MET A 261 12.91 10.91 16.86
C MET A 261 12.28 9.83 17.73
N PRO A 262 12.73 9.55 18.95
CA PRO A 262 11.95 8.75 19.89
C PRO A 262 10.60 9.43 20.19
N TYR A 263 9.53 8.64 20.38
CA TYR A 263 8.20 9.20 20.64
C TYR A 263 8.17 10.06 21.92
N THR A 264 8.96 9.69 22.92
CA THR A 264 9.13 10.45 24.17
C THR A 264 9.76 11.81 23.95
N GLU A 265 10.66 11.95 22.98
CA GLU A 265 11.24 13.24 22.61
C GLU A 265 10.26 14.07 21.81
N ALA A 266 9.56 13.48 20.83
CA ALA A 266 8.52 14.17 20.05
C ALA A 266 7.44 14.80 20.95
N LEU A 267 7.01 14.09 22.01
CA LEU A 267 6.04 14.58 22.98
C LEU A 267 6.50 15.86 23.70
N LYS A 268 7.80 16.07 23.91
CA LYS A 268 8.32 17.28 24.59
C LYS A 268 8.16 18.54 23.77
N TYR A 269 8.06 18.42 22.43
CA TYR A 269 7.90 19.53 21.51
C TYR A 269 6.43 19.82 21.19
N TRP A 270 5.53 18.85 21.40
CA TRP A 270 4.12 18.99 21.03
C TRP A 270 3.41 20.21 21.63
N PRO A 271 3.62 20.58 22.92
CA PRO A 271 3.00 21.79 23.48
C PRO A 271 3.35 23.08 22.72
N MET A 272 4.54 23.16 22.12
CA MET A 272 4.95 24.32 21.33
C MET A 272 4.17 24.42 20.01
N LEU A 273 3.77 23.27 19.44
CA LEU A 273 2.90 23.23 18.28
C LEU A 273 1.46 23.60 18.66
N GLU A 274 0.96 23.11 19.81
CA GLU A 274 -0.39 23.42 20.28
C GLU A 274 -0.61 24.92 20.49
N GLN A 275 0.42 25.61 21.02
CA GLN A 275 0.44 27.06 21.24
C GLN A 275 0.24 27.89 19.97
N LEU A 276 0.44 27.32 18.78
CA LEU A 276 0.19 28.00 17.51
C LEU A 276 -1.32 28.25 17.26
N GLY A 277 -2.21 27.58 17.99
CA GLY A 277 -3.66 27.85 17.96
C GLY A 277 -4.39 27.45 16.67
N ILE A 278 -3.70 26.81 15.72
CA ILE A 278 -4.28 26.31 14.45
C ILE A 278 -4.42 24.79 14.47
N PRO A 279 -5.32 24.18 13.67
CA PRO A 279 -5.45 22.74 13.52
C PRO A 279 -4.10 22.02 13.30
N LEU A 280 -3.86 20.96 14.08
CA LEU A 280 -2.62 20.18 14.06
C LEU A 280 -2.85 18.78 13.52
N CYS A 281 -2.04 18.38 12.54
CA CYS A 281 -1.95 17.00 12.10
C CYS A 281 -0.86 16.28 12.90
N SER A 282 -1.14 15.06 13.36
CA SER A 282 -0.18 14.21 14.06
C SER A 282 1.12 14.05 13.26
N PRO A 283 2.21 13.55 13.89
CA PRO A 283 3.31 12.99 13.14
C PRO A 283 2.78 11.92 12.17
N ALA A 284 3.35 11.87 10.97
CA ALA A 284 3.01 10.88 9.95
C ALA A 284 4.08 9.80 9.92
N CYS A 285 3.78 8.63 10.49
CA CYS A 285 4.72 7.52 10.58
C CYS A 285 4.74 6.66 9.31
N ALA A 286 5.90 6.07 9.02
CA ALA A 286 6.03 5.07 7.97
C ALA A 286 5.26 3.78 8.32
N ASN A 287 5.19 3.43 9.61
CA ASN A 287 4.37 2.33 10.12
C ASN A 287 3.38 2.84 11.19
N PRO A 288 2.17 3.26 10.80
CA PRO A 288 1.17 3.72 11.75
C PRO A 288 0.73 2.57 12.68
N LEU A 289 0.26 1.45 12.12
CA LEU A 289 -0.42 0.39 12.88
C LEU A 289 0.49 -0.52 13.71
N SER A 290 1.81 -0.33 13.67
CA SER A 290 2.78 -1.15 14.40
C SER A 290 2.78 -2.62 13.97
N ASP A 291 2.33 -2.90 12.76
CA ASP A 291 2.18 -4.23 12.19
C ASP A 291 3.28 -4.54 11.16
N VAL A 292 3.18 -5.69 10.51
CA VAL A 292 4.09 -6.12 9.45
C VAL A 292 3.29 -6.22 8.17
N ASP A 293 3.47 -5.23 7.30
CA ASP A 293 2.81 -5.09 6.00
C ASP A 293 3.77 -4.41 5.03
N ASP A 294 3.60 -4.62 3.73
CA ASP A 294 4.52 -4.08 2.71
C ASP A 294 4.49 -2.55 2.64
N SER A 295 3.38 -1.93 3.05
CA SER A 295 3.27 -0.46 3.13
C SER A 295 4.13 0.17 4.23
N THR A 296 4.67 -0.63 5.16
CA THR A 296 5.45 -0.16 6.30
C THR A 296 6.89 0.21 5.96
N GLN A 297 7.33 0.07 4.70
CA GLN A 297 8.67 0.44 4.23
C GLN A 297 9.81 -0.27 5.01
N GLY A 298 9.53 -1.44 5.58
CA GLY A 298 10.46 -2.17 6.44
C GLY A 298 10.55 -1.65 7.89
N VAL A 299 9.84 -0.59 8.24
CA VAL A 299 9.82 -0.02 9.59
C VAL A 299 9.06 -0.94 10.54
N ARG A 300 9.62 -1.14 11.74
CA ARG A 300 9.08 -2.01 12.79
C ARG A 300 9.05 -1.23 14.10
N GLY A 301 8.08 -1.56 14.95
CA GLY A 301 7.95 -0.96 16.26
C GLY A 301 6.60 -0.30 16.45
N THR A 302 6.46 0.42 17.57
CA THR A 302 5.17 0.82 18.11
C THR A 302 5.01 2.34 18.22
N TRP A 303 5.86 3.08 17.48
CA TRP A 303 6.07 4.51 17.66
C TRP A 303 4.78 5.31 17.68
N MET A 304 3.95 5.18 16.63
CA MET A 304 2.73 5.99 16.49
C MET A 304 1.71 5.62 17.56
N ARG A 305 1.53 4.32 17.83
CA ARG A 305 0.63 3.86 18.89
C ARG A 305 1.04 4.37 20.27
N ASP A 306 2.34 4.35 20.57
CA ASP A 306 2.86 4.81 21.85
C ASP A 306 2.78 6.34 21.97
N PHE A 307 3.14 7.07 20.91
CA PHE A 307 2.99 8.52 20.84
C PHE A 307 1.53 8.95 21.07
N MET A 308 0.60 8.39 20.29
CA MET A 308 -0.83 8.76 20.34
C MET A 308 -1.43 8.43 21.71
N ARG A 309 -1.18 7.24 22.26
CA ARG A 309 -1.65 6.86 23.60
C ARG A 309 -1.17 7.84 24.68
N GLU A 310 0.10 8.20 24.62
CA GLU A 310 0.73 9.07 25.61
C GLU A 310 0.36 10.56 25.40
N ALA A 311 0.06 10.97 24.17
CA ALA A 311 -0.52 12.28 23.87
C ALA A 311 -1.96 12.39 24.38
N ASP A 312 -2.78 11.36 24.16
CA ASP A 312 -4.17 11.31 24.64
C ASP A 312 -4.23 11.38 26.17
N LYS A 313 -3.36 10.65 26.88
CA LYS A 313 -3.22 10.75 28.34
C LYS A 313 -2.86 12.15 28.83
N ARG A 314 -2.10 12.92 28.04
CA ARG A 314 -1.72 14.31 28.34
C ARG A 314 -2.75 15.33 27.85
N ASN A 315 -3.83 14.87 27.23
CA ASN A 315 -4.85 15.71 26.60
C ASN A 315 -4.25 16.67 25.54
N TYR A 316 -3.23 16.21 24.80
CA TYR A 316 -2.66 16.96 23.70
C TYR A 316 -3.61 17.00 22.51
N ARG A 317 -3.79 18.18 21.93
CA ARG A 317 -4.63 18.42 20.75
C ARG A 317 -3.97 17.86 19.50
N MET A 318 -4.72 17.03 18.80
CA MET A 318 -4.45 16.55 17.45
C MET A 318 -5.77 16.54 16.70
N ASP A 319 -5.86 17.36 15.66
CA ASP A 319 -7.09 17.54 14.88
C ASP A 319 -7.15 16.59 13.67
N TYR A 320 -5.99 16.15 13.17
CA TYR A 320 -5.88 15.15 12.11
C TYR A 320 -4.88 14.06 12.47
N ILE A 321 -5.05 12.90 11.85
CA ILE A 321 -4.05 11.84 11.81
C ILE A 321 -3.30 11.93 10.49
N GLY A 322 -1.99 12.18 10.55
CA GLY A 322 -1.09 12.14 9.40
C GLY A 322 -0.81 10.71 8.99
N VAL A 323 -0.97 10.41 7.69
CA VAL A 323 -0.80 9.05 7.18
C VAL A 323 0.09 9.05 5.95
N HIS A 324 1.14 8.23 6.01
CA HIS A 324 1.92 7.82 4.85
C HIS A 324 1.55 6.37 4.48
N TRP A 325 1.44 6.08 3.20
CA TRP A 325 1.17 4.72 2.73
C TRP A 325 1.84 4.42 1.39
N TYR A 326 2.66 3.37 1.36
CA TYR A 326 3.40 2.98 0.15
C TYR A 326 3.30 1.47 -0.09
N GLY A 327 2.15 0.99 -0.57
CA GLY A 327 1.88 -0.44 -0.77
C GLY A 327 1.76 -0.84 -2.24
N GLY A 328 1.17 -2.03 -2.46
CA GLY A 328 0.92 -2.58 -3.78
C GLY A 328 -0.33 -2.02 -4.47
N THR A 329 -0.74 -2.63 -5.58
CA THR A 329 -1.81 -2.10 -6.45
C THR A 329 -3.23 -2.51 -6.04
N SER A 330 -3.45 -2.99 -4.81
CA SER A 330 -4.77 -3.42 -4.34
C SER A 330 -5.55 -2.24 -3.76
N PRO A 331 -6.63 -1.76 -4.42
CA PRO A 331 -7.44 -0.68 -3.87
C PRO A 331 -8.10 -1.07 -2.56
N ARG A 332 -8.52 -2.34 -2.43
CA ARG A 332 -9.14 -2.80 -1.19
C ARG A 332 -8.17 -2.78 -0.02
N SER A 333 -6.94 -3.28 -0.17
CA SER A 333 -5.95 -3.24 0.90
C SER A 333 -5.66 -1.80 1.36
N PHE A 334 -5.63 -0.85 0.42
CA PHE A 334 -5.53 0.57 0.77
C PHE A 334 -6.73 1.05 1.61
N LYS A 335 -7.95 0.78 1.16
CA LYS A 335 -9.18 1.19 1.85
C LYS A 335 -9.31 0.60 3.26
N GLU A 336 -9.05 -0.71 3.39
CA GLU A 336 -9.04 -1.42 4.68
C GLU A 336 -7.99 -0.79 5.61
N ARG A 337 -6.78 -0.53 5.11
CA ARG A 337 -5.71 0.12 5.89
C ARG A 337 -6.12 1.51 6.39
N MET A 338 -6.76 2.34 5.56
CA MET A 338 -7.22 3.67 5.99
C MET A 338 -8.28 3.56 7.08
N ILE A 339 -9.20 2.60 6.97
CA ILE A 339 -10.23 2.36 8.01
C ILE A 339 -9.57 1.91 9.31
N GLU A 340 -8.60 0.99 9.25
CA GLU A 340 -7.87 0.51 10.44
C GLU A 340 -7.13 1.66 11.16
N VAL A 341 -6.45 2.54 10.40
CA VAL A 341 -5.78 3.72 10.97
C VAL A 341 -6.78 4.69 11.59
N TYR A 342 -7.90 4.94 10.92
CA TYR A 342 -8.96 5.81 11.43
C TYR A 342 -9.54 5.29 12.76
N GLU A 343 -9.84 4.00 12.83
CA GLU A 343 -10.34 3.35 14.05
C GLU A 343 -9.29 3.33 15.17
N ALA A 344 -8.02 3.05 14.85
CA ALA A 344 -6.94 2.94 15.83
C ALA A 344 -6.65 4.25 16.59
N TYR A 345 -6.93 5.40 15.97
CA TYR A 345 -6.56 6.72 16.52
C TYR A 345 -7.74 7.61 16.87
N GLY A 346 -8.79 6.97 17.39
CA GLY A 346 -9.94 7.66 17.98
C GLY A 346 -10.86 8.31 16.95
N ARG A 347 -10.88 7.79 15.72
CA ARG A 347 -11.74 8.29 14.63
C ARG A 347 -11.53 9.78 14.33
N ARG A 348 -10.29 10.23 14.48
CA ARG A 348 -9.87 11.58 14.06
C ARG A 348 -9.70 11.60 12.53
N PRO A 349 -10.05 12.70 11.85
CA PRO A 349 -9.97 12.77 10.39
C PRO A 349 -8.57 12.45 9.86
N LEU A 350 -8.50 11.68 8.78
CA LEU A 350 -7.22 11.37 8.14
C LEU A 350 -6.79 12.50 7.21
N LEU A 351 -5.53 12.89 7.32
CA LEU A 351 -4.83 13.68 6.32
C LEU A 351 -3.72 12.80 5.75
N ILE A 352 -3.99 12.19 4.61
CA ILE A 352 -3.10 11.23 3.95
C ILE A 352 -2.05 12.05 3.19
N SER A 353 -1.02 12.50 3.90
CA SER A 353 0.00 13.43 3.38
C SER A 353 0.89 12.80 2.32
N GLU A 354 1.05 11.49 2.33
CA GLU A 354 1.76 10.77 1.27
C GLU A 354 1.07 9.43 0.99
N PHE A 355 0.78 9.17 -0.29
CA PHE A 355 0.53 7.81 -0.71
C PHE A 355 0.90 7.58 -2.18
N ALA A 356 1.38 6.38 -2.48
CA ALA A 356 1.64 5.93 -3.83
C ALA A 356 1.77 4.40 -3.85
N VAL A 357 1.70 3.80 -5.03
CA VAL A 357 2.13 2.41 -5.20
C VAL A 357 3.66 2.36 -5.23
N ALA A 358 4.26 1.43 -4.49
CA ALA A 358 5.71 1.30 -4.38
C ALA A 358 6.15 -0.16 -4.32
N ASP A 359 7.21 -0.48 -5.07
CA ASP A 359 7.93 -1.75 -5.02
C ASP A 359 9.26 -1.54 -4.27
N TRP A 360 9.25 -1.75 -2.96
CA TRP A 360 10.43 -1.61 -2.10
C TRP A 360 11.54 -2.63 -2.41
N GLY A 361 11.27 -3.65 -3.22
CA GLY A 361 12.24 -4.64 -3.68
C GLY A 361 12.97 -4.26 -4.97
N ALA A 362 12.46 -3.29 -5.74
CA ALA A 362 13.00 -2.91 -7.04
C ALA A 362 14.37 -2.21 -6.92
N LYS A 363 15.40 -2.74 -7.60
CA LYS A 363 16.76 -2.15 -7.64
C LYS A 363 17.05 -1.41 -8.96
N SER A 364 16.22 -1.61 -9.98
CA SER A 364 16.24 -0.86 -11.24
C SER A 364 14.81 -0.60 -11.73
N ILE A 365 14.66 0.30 -12.71
CA ILE A 365 13.35 0.66 -13.30
C ILE A 365 12.68 -0.59 -13.89
N GLU A 366 13.45 -1.44 -14.55
CA GLU A 366 13.00 -2.66 -15.22
C GLU A 366 12.56 -3.74 -14.21
N GLN A 367 13.06 -3.67 -12.97
CA GLN A 367 12.68 -4.58 -11.90
C GLN A 367 11.40 -4.18 -11.17
N ASN A 368 10.87 -2.97 -11.39
CA ASN A 368 9.61 -2.58 -10.77
C ASN A 368 8.49 -3.53 -11.21
N SER A 369 7.92 -4.24 -10.24
CA SER A 369 6.92 -5.27 -10.50
C SER A 369 5.53 -4.71 -10.84
N HIS A 370 5.27 -3.44 -10.53
CA HIS A 370 3.99 -2.77 -10.76
C HIS A 370 3.95 -2.08 -12.12
N SER A 371 3.02 -2.47 -12.98
CA SER A 371 2.85 -1.83 -14.29
C SER A 371 2.15 -0.48 -14.15
N LYS A 372 2.34 0.42 -15.13
CA LYS A 372 1.68 1.73 -15.14
C LYS A 372 0.15 1.57 -15.20
N GLU A 373 -0.34 0.54 -15.88
CA GLU A 373 -1.76 0.22 -16.03
C GLU A 373 -2.37 -0.25 -14.70
N SER A 374 -1.65 -1.07 -13.92
CA SER A 374 -2.15 -1.50 -12.60
C SER A 374 -2.16 -0.35 -11.59
N VAL A 375 -1.16 0.54 -11.62
CA VAL A 375 -1.14 1.76 -10.80
C VAL A 375 -2.25 2.72 -11.21
N LEU A 376 -2.50 2.90 -12.51
CA LEU A 376 -3.63 3.71 -13.01
C LEU A 376 -4.97 3.14 -12.53
N LYS A 377 -5.16 1.83 -12.61
CA LYS A 377 -6.38 1.16 -12.12
C LYS A 377 -6.55 1.37 -10.62
N PHE A 378 -5.47 1.24 -9.85
CA PHE A 378 -5.48 1.55 -8.42
C PHE A 378 -5.97 2.98 -8.16
N MET A 379 -5.35 3.98 -8.79
CA MET A 379 -5.69 5.38 -8.61
C MET A 379 -7.15 5.68 -9.01
N LYS A 380 -7.62 5.08 -10.11
CA LYS A 380 -9.01 5.20 -10.59
C LYS A 380 -10.05 4.72 -9.61
N ASP A 381 -9.69 3.80 -8.74
CA ASP A 381 -10.58 3.25 -7.72
C ASP A 381 -10.47 4.01 -6.38
N VAL A 382 -9.24 4.32 -5.94
CA VAL A 382 -9.05 4.90 -4.59
C VAL A 382 -9.37 6.39 -4.52
N LEU A 383 -9.12 7.19 -5.57
CA LEU A 383 -9.38 8.65 -5.49
C LEU A 383 -10.88 8.94 -5.37
N PRO A 384 -11.77 8.40 -6.22
CA PRO A 384 -13.20 8.66 -6.08
C PRO A 384 -13.76 8.14 -4.76
N TRP A 385 -13.23 7.01 -4.26
CA TRP A 385 -13.59 6.51 -2.95
C TRP A 385 -13.20 7.50 -1.83
N MET A 386 -11.99 8.04 -1.83
CA MET A 386 -11.57 9.05 -0.83
C MET A 386 -12.37 10.35 -0.93
N GLU A 387 -12.76 10.78 -2.14
CA GLU A 387 -13.64 11.94 -2.34
C GLU A 387 -14.99 11.76 -1.64
N LYS A 388 -15.52 10.52 -1.55
CA LYS A 388 -16.78 10.20 -0.86
C LYS A 388 -16.67 10.07 0.67
N GLN A 389 -15.46 9.88 1.22
CA GLN A 389 -15.29 9.61 2.65
C GLN A 389 -15.28 10.90 3.49
N ASN A 390 -16.31 11.14 4.31
CA ASN A 390 -16.37 12.34 5.15
C ASN A 390 -15.26 12.40 6.23
N TRP A 391 -14.67 11.27 6.60
CA TRP A 391 -13.59 11.17 7.58
C TRP A 391 -12.18 11.32 6.99
N ILE A 392 -12.05 11.48 5.67
CA ILE A 392 -10.80 11.82 5.00
C ILE A 392 -10.81 13.33 4.72
N ALA A 393 -9.95 14.07 5.41
CA ALA A 393 -9.82 15.52 5.25
C ALA A 393 -9.12 15.89 3.92
N GLY A 394 -8.11 15.10 3.54
CA GLY A 394 -7.39 15.27 2.29
C GLY A 394 -6.38 14.16 2.04
N TYR A 395 -5.92 14.08 0.80
CA TYR A 395 -4.88 13.14 0.35
C TYR A 395 -3.90 13.82 -0.59
N ALA A 396 -2.64 13.41 -0.60
CA ALA A 396 -1.64 13.90 -1.54
C ALA A 396 -0.83 12.73 -2.11
N TRP A 397 -0.92 12.55 -3.44
CA TRP A 397 -0.14 11.53 -4.13
C TRP A 397 1.35 11.88 -4.07
N PHE A 398 2.19 10.92 -3.70
CA PHE A 398 3.63 11.07 -3.76
C PHE A 398 4.13 10.71 -5.17
N SER A 399 4.48 11.73 -5.96
CA SER A 399 5.00 11.52 -7.31
C SER A 399 6.49 11.20 -7.25
N PHE A 400 6.83 9.92 -7.24
CA PHE A 400 8.21 9.46 -7.47
C PHE A 400 8.76 10.00 -8.80
N GLY A 401 10.08 10.17 -8.88
CA GLY A 401 10.75 10.46 -10.14
C GLY A 401 10.71 9.28 -11.11
N ILE A 402 10.66 9.55 -12.41
CA ILE A 402 10.66 8.51 -13.45
C ILE A 402 11.88 7.57 -13.38
N ASN A 403 12.98 8.03 -12.80
CA ASN A 403 14.21 7.24 -12.64
C ASN A 403 14.33 6.57 -11.25
N GLU A 404 13.30 6.63 -10.42
CA GLU A 404 13.30 6.01 -9.08
C GLU A 404 12.68 4.60 -9.18
N ALA A 405 13.54 3.58 -9.10
CA ALA A 405 13.15 2.17 -9.30
C ALA A 405 11.92 1.76 -8.48
N VAL A 406 11.85 2.18 -7.22
CA VAL A 406 10.78 1.82 -6.28
C VAL A 406 9.40 2.27 -6.74
N GLY A 407 9.29 3.47 -7.34
CA GLY A 407 7.99 4.08 -7.64
C GLY A 407 7.87 4.65 -9.05
N THR A 408 8.71 4.23 -9.98
CA THR A 408 8.72 4.72 -11.38
C THR A 408 7.34 4.60 -12.05
N SER A 409 6.56 3.57 -11.73
CA SER A 409 5.17 3.37 -12.21
C SER A 409 4.15 4.32 -11.59
N SER A 410 4.50 4.99 -10.49
CA SER A 410 3.70 5.97 -9.75
C SER A 410 4.03 7.43 -10.11
N THR A 411 4.85 7.67 -11.12
CA THR A 411 5.25 9.03 -11.51
C THR A 411 4.12 9.78 -12.22
N LEU A 412 3.82 11.02 -11.79
CA LEU A 412 2.81 11.87 -12.42
C LEU A 412 3.37 12.66 -13.61
N PHE A 413 4.70 12.80 -13.71
CA PHE A 413 5.35 13.63 -14.71
C PHE A 413 6.42 12.84 -15.47
N ASP A 414 6.51 13.05 -16.78
CA ASP A 414 7.61 12.52 -17.58
C ASP A 414 8.89 13.36 -17.43
N ARG A 415 9.93 13.03 -18.21
CA ARG A 415 11.23 13.71 -18.18
C ARG A 415 11.14 15.18 -18.62
N ASP A 416 10.19 15.49 -19.47
CA ASP A 416 9.97 16.83 -20.04
C ASP A 416 9.04 17.68 -19.16
N GLY A 417 8.50 17.09 -18.09
CA GLY A 417 7.59 17.76 -17.16
C GLY A 417 6.12 17.73 -17.60
N ASN A 418 5.77 16.95 -18.62
CA ASN A 418 4.38 16.75 -19.02
C ASN A 418 3.72 15.70 -18.13
N LEU A 419 2.39 15.80 -17.98
CA LEU A 419 1.63 14.79 -17.23
C LEU A 419 1.65 13.44 -17.94
N THR A 420 2.07 12.41 -17.22
CA THR A 420 1.89 11.01 -17.64
C THR A 420 0.40 10.65 -17.69
N THR A 421 0.05 9.46 -18.18
CA THR A 421 -1.33 8.95 -18.10
C THR A 421 -1.86 9.00 -16.66
N LEU A 422 -1.05 8.60 -15.67
CA LEU A 422 -1.40 8.68 -14.27
C LEU A 422 -1.60 10.13 -13.81
N GLY A 423 -0.68 11.02 -14.21
CA GLY A 423 -0.78 12.47 -13.96
C GLY A 423 -2.05 13.10 -14.52
N ARG A 424 -2.44 12.75 -15.75
CA ARG A 424 -3.68 13.23 -16.36
C ARG A 424 -4.91 12.74 -15.61
N PHE A 425 -4.92 11.50 -15.15
CA PHE A 425 -6.01 11.01 -14.30
C PHE A 425 -6.06 11.76 -12.96
N TYR A 426 -4.92 11.90 -12.27
CA TYR A 426 -4.84 12.68 -11.03
C TYR A 426 -5.33 14.12 -11.20
N GLN A 427 -4.94 14.78 -12.30
CA GLN A 427 -5.40 16.11 -12.65
C GLN A 427 -6.93 16.19 -12.82
N SER A 428 -7.54 15.15 -13.41
CA SER A 428 -8.96 15.12 -13.76
C SER A 428 -9.92 15.00 -12.58
N VAL A 429 -9.46 14.47 -11.44
CA VAL A 429 -10.27 14.40 -10.21
C VAL A 429 -10.40 15.80 -9.61
N THR A 430 -11.62 16.27 -9.44
CA THR A 430 -11.97 17.60 -8.92
C THR A 430 -13.19 17.50 -8.02
N LYS A 431 -13.54 18.56 -7.30
CA LYS A 431 -14.79 18.59 -6.51
C LYS A 431 -16.03 18.44 -7.40
N GLU A 432 -15.97 19.00 -8.60
CA GLU A 432 -17.05 18.96 -9.59
C GLU A 432 -17.09 17.62 -10.34
N ASN A 433 -15.96 16.91 -10.39
CA ASN A 433 -15.83 15.58 -10.98
C ASN A 433 -15.01 14.65 -10.06
N PRO A 434 -15.60 14.15 -8.96
CA PRO A 434 -14.89 13.31 -7.99
C PRO A 434 -14.51 11.94 -8.55
N GLU A 435 -15.16 11.49 -9.61
CA GLU A 435 -14.82 10.24 -10.31
C GLU A 435 -13.59 10.41 -11.23
N GLY A 436 -13.20 11.65 -11.58
CA GLY A 436 -12.17 11.89 -12.57
C GLY A 436 -12.57 11.45 -13.99
N ASN A 437 -11.64 11.53 -14.94
CA ASN A 437 -11.85 11.08 -16.32
C ASN A 437 -11.50 9.59 -16.43
N GLN A 438 -12.52 8.74 -16.33
CA GLN A 438 -12.38 7.29 -16.37
C GLN A 438 -12.00 6.74 -17.77
N ASP A 439 -12.05 7.56 -18.82
CA ASP A 439 -11.68 7.17 -20.19
C ASP A 439 -10.18 7.25 -20.47
N ILE A 440 -9.39 7.87 -19.59
CA ILE A 440 -7.93 7.91 -19.70
C ILE A 440 -7.37 6.47 -19.74
N ARG A 441 -6.49 6.16 -20.68
CA ARG A 441 -5.86 4.84 -20.86
C ARG A 441 -4.33 4.95 -20.82
#